data_AF-A0A2X2XB68-F1
#
_entry.id   AF-A0A2X2XB68-F1
#
_cell.length_a   1.000
_cell.length_b   1.000
_cell.length_c   1.000
_cell.angle_alpha   90.00
_cell.angle_beta   90.00
_cell.angle_gamma   90.00
#
_symmetry.space_group_name_H-M   'P 1'
#
loop_
_entity.id
_entity.type
_entity.pdbx_description
1 polymer ?
#
loop_
_entity_poly.entity_id
_entity_poly.type
_entity_poly.pdbx_seq_one_letter_code
_entity_poly.pdbx_strand_id
1 'polypeptide(L)'
;MKLKLLLLGLLLGIFIHAQNSFRLINTPKAVIPFQLINNLMFIPININGAELTFMVDTGVAETILFSLENKELKLDNVEKIKFSGLGGNLSIDGLKSERNLARIGDVMINTSMSLYVILSEEFNISSHVGIPVNGVIGYHFFKDHPIAIDYISKKITVYESIDVLKRKVRKFDELPISIEKDKPYLNADVEMTREKKASKLLIDLGNSDAIWLFPTLIKDFVYNRPNIDDFLGRGFNGDIYGKRSRIHNFYLGDFKFEKPLTAMPDEYSIQHVNLVKDRKGSVGGEIMRRFSLIFDYPNNKLYLKKNRNFDDPFHFNMSGLDFRQDGLEWQQDKVKIETQPMSGTTNANEVYKDSFQYKFSLKPMFAIAGVRKDSPAYEAGLKKDDKVISINGDKTSDMTLEKILEIMKSSEGRTITMIIQRQEEKLTFRFNLEDPIPYQE
;
A
#
# COMPACT_ATOMS: atom_id res chain seq x y z
N MET A 1 17.53 14.02 -57.08
CA MET A 1 16.70 12.96 -56.44
C MET A 1 17.41 12.25 -55.28
N LYS A 2 18.69 11.88 -55.38
CA LYS A 2 19.40 11.11 -54.34
C LYS A 2 19.50 11.81 -52.96
N LEU A 3 19.64 13.14 -52.91
CA LEU A 3 19.71 13.89 -51.64
C LEU A 3 18.36 14.00 -50.92
N LYS A 4 17.24 14.07 -51.66
CA LYS A 4 15.88 14.10 -51.07
C LYS A 4 15.48 12.74 -50.50
N LEU A 5 15.92 11.63 -51.12
CA LEU A 5 15.73 10.27 -50.59
C LEU A 5 16.59 10.01 -49.35
N LEU A 6 17.79 10.59 -49.27
CA LEU A 6 18.65 10.51 -48.08
C LEU A 6 18.07 11.30 -46.89
N LEU A 7 17.50 12.49 -47.15
CA LEU A 7 16.79 13.27 -46.13
C LEU A 7 15.48 12.60 -45.66
N LEU A 8 14.76 11.93 -46.57
CA LEU A 8 13.55 11.18 -46.23
C LEU A 8 13.89 9.94 -45.37
N GLY A 9 15.01 9.27 -45.65
CA GLY A 9 15.55 8.19 -44.81
C GLY A 9 16.01 8.67 -43.43
N LEU A 10 16.58 9.87 -43.33
CA LEU A 10 16.96 10.49 -42.04
C LEU A 10 15.76 10.95 -41.22
N LEU A 11 14.67 11.39 -41.86
CA LEU A 11 13.41 11.76 -41.17
C LEU A 11 12.59 10.56 -40.71
N LEU A 12 12.70 9.41 -41.38
CA LEU A 12 12.05 8.15 -40.98
C LEU A 12 12.79 7.42 -39.84
N GLY A 13 14.07 7.73 -39.60
CA GLY A 13 14.89 7.11 -38.54
C GLY A 13 14.69 7.66 -37.12
N ILE A 14 13.88 8.72 -36.94
CA ILE A 14 13.77 9.44 -35.66
C ILE A 14 12.58 8.96 -34.80
N PHE A 15 11.75 8.04 -35.30
CA PHE A 15 10.68 7.42 -34.51
C PHE A 15 11.11 6.11 -33.84
N ILE A 16 12.36 6.02 -33.36
CA ILE A 16 12.67 5.03 -32.32
C ILE A 16 12.05 5.57 -31.04
N HIS A 17 10.80 5.16 -30.81
CA HIS A 17 10.10 5.37 -29.55
C HIS A 17 10.92 4.72 -28.42
N ALA A 18 11.79 5.51 -27.79
CA ALA A 18 12.28 5.27 -26.44
C ALA A 18 11.11 5.49 -25.46
N GLN A 19 10.09 4.64 -25.56
CA GLN A 19 8.94 4.66 -24.68
C GLN A 19 9.30 3.89 -23.41
N ASN A 20 9.27 4.59 -22.28
CA ASN A 20 9.30 3.99 -20.94
C ASN A 20 8.03 3.14 -20.75
N SER A 21 8.11 1.88 -21.19
CA SER A 21 7.02 0.89 -21.25
C SER A 21 7.54 -0.47 -20.83
N PHE A 22 6.78 -1.21 -20.03
CA PHE A 22 7.03 -2.64 -19.84
C PHE A 22 6.54 -3.43 -21.06
N ARG A 23 7.32 -4.42 -21.49
CA ARG A 23 6.97 -5.33 -22.59
C ARG A 23 7.00 -6.77 -22.09
N LEU A 24 6.06 -7.57 -22.59
CA LEU A 24 6.03 -9.01 -22.38
C LEU A 24 7.07 -9.71 -23.26
N ILE A 25 7.73 -10.72 -22.72
CA ILE A 25 8.75 -11.50 -23.43
C ILE A 25 8.13 -12.82 -23.91
N ASN A 26 7.87 -12.95 -25.21
CA ASN A 26 7.43 -14.18 -25.87
C ASN A 26 6.22 -14.88 -25.20
N THR A 27 5.32 -14.12 -24.59
CA THR A 27 4.13 -14.65 -23.89
C THR A 27 2.95 -13.70 -24.05
N PRO A 28 1.70 -14.22 -24.19
CA PRO A 28 0.51 -13.38 -24.24
C PRO A 28 0.09 -12.82 -22.87
N LYS A 29 0.69 -13.32 -21.78
CA LYS A 29 0.46 -12.82 -20.42
C LYS A 29 1.64 -13.09 -19.48
N ALA A 30 1.81 -12.21 -18.50
CA ALA A 30 2.70 -12.39 -17.36
C ALA A 30 1.89 -12.45 -16.06
N VAL A 31 2.29 -13.33 -15.13
CA VAL A 31 1.66 -13.44 -13.80
C VAL A 31 2.70 -13.05 -12.76
N ILE A 32 2.38 -12.05 -11.96
CA ILE A 32 3.25 -11.47 -10.93
C ILE A 32 2.59 -11.70 -9.58
N PRO A 33 3.17 -12.50 -8.68
CA PRO A 33 2.69 -12.60 -7.30
C PRO A 33 2.97 -11.29 -6.56
N PHE A 34 2.10 -10.93 -5.62
CA PHE A 34 2.32 -9.75 -4.76
C PHE A 34 2.08 -10.08 -3.29
N GLN A 35 2.72 -9.30 -2.41
CA GLN A 35 2.38 -9.27 -0.99
C GLN A 35 1.32 -8.19 -0.74
N LEU A 36 0.26 -8.55 -0.03
CA LEU A 36 -0.79 -7.62 0.39
C LEU A 36 -0.56 -7.30 1.87
N ILE A 37 -0.38 -6.03 2.23
CA ILE A 37 -0.26 -5.57 3.62
C ILE A 37 -1.08 -4.28 3.73
N ASN A 38 -2.02 -4.21 4.68
CA ASN A 38 -2.86 -3.02 4.89
C ASN A 38 -3.48 -2.49 3.59
N ASN A 39 -3.99 -3.38 2.74
CA ASN A 39 -4.57 -3.10 1.41
C ASN A 39 -3.59 -2.60 0.33
N LEU A 40 -2.31 -2.44 0.65
CA LEU A 40 -1.26 -2.05 -0.28
C LEU A 40 -0.61 -3.28 -0.90
N MET A 41 -0.30 -3.20 -2.19
CA MET A 41 0.31 -4.29 -2.94
C MET A 41 1.80 -4.03 -3.18
N PHE A 42 2.62 -5.02 -2.86
CA PHE A 42 4.07 -4.96 -3.03
C PHE A 42 4.55 -6.05 -4.00
N ILE A 43 5.32 -5.66 -5.00
CA ILE A 43 5.90 -6.54 -6.01
C ILE A 43 7.43 -6.40 -6.07
N PRO A 44 8.17 -7.48 -6.35
CA PRO A 44 9.59 -7.40 -6.63
C PRO A 44 9.84 -6.92 -8.06
N ILE A 45 10.81 -6.02 -8.22
CA ILE A 45 11.31 -5.53 -9.52
C ILE A 45 12.84 -5.53 -9.46
N ASN A 46 13.48 -6.18 -10.42
CA ASN A 46 14.92 -6.06 -10.60
C ASN A 46 15.21 -4.80 -11.42
N ILE A 47 16.01 -3.87 -10.88
CA ILE A 47 16.44 -2.66 -11.57
C ILE A 47 17.97 -2.65 -11.61
N ASN A 48 18.54 -2.59 -12.82
CA ASN A 48 19.98 -2.60 -13.07
C ASN A 48 20.74 -3.68 -12.26
N GLY A 49 20.12 -4.84 -12.03
CA GLY A 49 20.69 -5.96 -11.27
C GLY A 49 20.32 -6.01 -9.79
N ALA A 50 19.74 -4.96 -9.21
CA ALA A 50 19.29 -4.94 -7.82
C ALA A 50 17.82 -5.37 -7.71
N GLU A 51 17.54 -6.39 -6.90
CA GLU A 51 16.17 -6.79 -6.55
C GLU A 51 15.57 -5.79 -5.56
N LEU A 52 14.49 -5.12 -5.91
CA LEU A 52 13.87 -4.05 -5.13
C LEU A 52 12.36 -4.32 -4.95
N THR A 53 11.81 -3.92 -3.81
CA THR A 53 10.37 -4.05 -3.53
C THR A 53 9.66 -2.74 -3.85
N PHE A 54 8.65 -2.79 -4.71
CA PHE A 54 7.86 -1.63 -5.11
C PHE A 54 6.41 -1.77 -4.65
N MET A 55 5.87 -0.70 -4.08
CA MET A 55 4.43 -0.54 -3.88
C MET A 55 3.77 -0.20 -5.22
N VAL A 56 2.66 -0.87 -5.54
CA VAL A 56 1.87 -0.58 -6.75
C VAL A 56 0.82 0.48 -6.42
N ASP A 57 0.92 1.65 -7.06
CA ASP A 57 0.09 2.82 -6.76
C ASP A 57 -0.36 3.53 -8.04
N THR A 58 -1.66 3.51 -8.32
CA THR A 58 -2.25 4.21 -9.45
C THR A 58 -2.29 5.74 -9.29
N GLY A 59 -2.07 6.24 -8.07
CA GLY A 59 -2.01 7.65 -7.72
C GLY A 59 -0.69 8.34 -8.04
N VAL A 60 0.34 7.62 -8.50
CA VAL A 60 1.63 8.19 -8.93
C VAL A 60 1.83 8.09 -10.45
N ALA A 61 2.29 9.19 -11.04
CA ALA A 61 2.63 9.25 -12.47
C ALA A 61 3.99 8.60 -12.72
N GLU A 62 4.99 9.02 -11.97
CA GLU A 62 6.37 8.58 -12.14
C GLU A 62 6.71 7.41 -11.22
N THR A 63 7.68 6.58 -11.63
CA THR A 63 8.24 5.56 -10.74
C THR A 63 9.25 6.19 -9.81
N ILE A 64 8.99 6.11 -8.51
CA ILE A 64 9.77 6.77 -7.47
C ILE A 64 10.57 5.72 -6.70
N LEU A 65 11.83 6.02 -6.42
CA LEU A 65 12.72 5.26 -5.56
C LEU A 65 13.08 6.16 -4.35
N PHE A 66 12.83 5.72 -3.13
CA PHE A 66 13.09 6.54 -1.93
C PHE A 66 13.91 5.81 -0.87
N SER A 67 14.20 4.53 -1.05
CA SER A 67 15.06 3.77 -0.14
C SER A 67 15.81 2.68 -0.89
N LEU A 68 17.12 2.64 -0.74
CA LEU A 68 17.96 1.54 -1.22
C LEU A 68 18.40 0.61 -0.08
N GLU A 69 18.17 1.01 1.17
CA GLU A 69 18.67 0.32 2.36
C GLU A 69 20.15 -0.07 2.19
N ASN A 70 20.48 -1.36 2.16
CA ASN A 70 21.84 -1.87 2.00
C ASN A 70 22.18 -2.30 0.56
N LYS A 71 21.36 -1.93 -0.43
CA LYS A 71 21.51 -2.37 -1.83
C LYS A 71 22.24 -1.31 -2.64
N GLU A 72 23.25 -1.74 -3.39
CA GLU A 72 23.91 -0.88 -4.37
C GLU A 72 23.13 -0.86 -5.68
N LEU A 73 22.78 0.33 -6.16
CA LEU A 73 22.15 0.53 -7.46
C LEU A 73 22.98 1.50 -8.28
N LYS A 74 23.49 1.04 -9.43
CA LYS A 74 24.17 1.91 -10.39
C LYS A 74 23.13 2.60 -11.25
N LEU A 75 23.13 3.93 -11.23
CA LEU A 75 22.23 4.77 -12.01
C LEU A 75 23.05 5.56 -13.02
N ASP A 76 22.61 5.51 -14.27
CA ASP A 76 23.18 6.30 -15.37
C ASP A 76 22.24 7.47 -15.73
N ASN A 77 22.76 8.45 -16.47
CA ASN A 77 22.00 9.61 -16.97
C ASN A 77 21.21 10.34 -15.88
N VAL A 78 21.92 10.79 -14.85
CA VAL A 78 21.32 11.37 -13.65
C VAL A 78 21.26 12.90 -13.74
N GLU A 79 20.08 13.47 -13.57
CA GLU A 79 19.85 14.91 -13.45
C GLU A 79 19.22 15.26 -12.09
N LYS A 80 19.51 16.46 -11.56
CA LYS A 80 18.89 16.94 -10.31
C LYS A 80 17.53 17.57 -10.60
N ILE A 81 16.53 17.22 -9.79
CA ILE A 81 15.16 17.72 -9.93
C ILE A 81 14.54 18.03 -8.56
N LYS A 82 13.40 18.73 -8.58
CA LYS A 82 12.58 19.01 -7.39
C LYS A 82 11.18 18.42 -7.55
N PHE A 83 10.65 17.86 -6.46
CA PHE A 83 9.35 17.19 -6.40
C PHE A 83 8.30 18.03 -5.66
N SER A 84 7.02 17.72 -5.90
CA SER A 84 5.87 18.24 -5.14
C SER A 84 4.77 17.17 -5.00
N GLY A 85 4.16 17.04 -3.82
CA GLY A 85 3.09 16.07 -3.52
C GLY A 85 2.11 16.53 -2.43
N LEU A 86 1.37 15.59 -1.82
CA LEU A 86 0.41 15.86 -0.71
C LEU A 86 1.15 16.06 0.62
N GLY A 87 0.80 17.11 1.39
CA GLY A 87 1.26 17.37 2.76
C GLY A 87 2.25 18.54 2.98
N GLY A 88 1.90 19.81 2.77
CA GLY A 88 2.74 20.96 3.20
C GLY A 88 3.77 21.51 2.19
N ASN A 89 4.58 22.49 2.63
CA ASN A 89 5.29 23.51 1.80
C ASN A 89 6.66 23.13 1.23
N LEU A 90 7.18 21.91 1.43
CA LEU A 90 8.54 21.58 1.02
C LEU A 90 8.60 20.99 -0.39
N SER A 91 9.38 21.62 -1.28
CA SER A 91 9.88 20.95 -2.48
C SER A 91 10.97 19.98 -2.07
N ILE A 92 10.86 18.72 -2.45
CA ILE A 92 11.87 17.71 -2.09
C ILE A 92 12.91 17.65 -3.19
N ASP A 93 14.18 17.76 -2.81
CA ASP A 93 15.28 17.56 -3.74
C ASP A 93 15.42 16.06 -4.05
N GLY A 94 15.71 15.76 -5.32
CA GLY A 94 16.15 14.44 -5.68
C GLY A 94 16.72 14.37 -7.08
N LEU A 95 16.77 13.16 -7.60
CA LEU A 95 17.43 12.84 -8.84
C LEU A 95 16.46 12.21 -9.80
N LYS A 96 16.71 12.38 -11.09
CA LYS A 96 16.03 11.65 -12.16
C LYS A 96 17.08 10.91 -12.96
N SER A 97 16.93 9.61 -13.04
CA SER A 97 17.80 8.72 -13.82
C SER A 97 17.00 8.14 -14.99
N GLU A 98 17.61 8.18 -16.16
CA GLU A 98 17.01 7.70 -17.40
C GLU A 98 17.75 6.48 -17.94
N ARG A 99 17.02 5.69 -18.74
CA ARG A 99 17.54 4.48 -19.43
C ARG A 99 17.92 3.34 -18.49
N ASN A 100 17.18 3.16 -17.41
CA ASN A 100 17.35 2.03 -16.52
C ASN A 100 16.72 0.76 -17.11
N LEU A 101 17.37 -0.39 -16.87
CA LEU A 101 16.85 -1.70 -17.19
C LEU A 101 16.06 -2.23 -16.00
N ALA A 102 14.76 -2.43 -16.19
CA ALA A 102 13.90 -3.07 -15.21
C ALA A 102 13.33 -4.40 -15.72
N ARG A 103 13.23 -5.37 -14.82
CA ARG A 103 12.65 -6.70 -15.07
C ARG A 103 11.70 -7.08 -13.96
N ILE A 104 10.60 -7.72 -14.31
CA ILE A 104 9.67 -8.34 -13.36
C ILE A 104 9.60 -9.82 -13.71
N GLY A 105 10.33 -10.62 -12.92
CA GLY A 105 10.66 -12.00 -13.29
C GLY A 105 11.31 -12.09 -14.68
N ASP A 106 11.12 -13.24 -15.33
CA ASP A 106 11.69 -13.51 -16.65
C ASP A 106 10.76 -13.15 -17.83
N VAL A 107 9.59 -12.59 -17.52
CA VAL A 107 8.48 -12.44 -18.47
C VAL A 107 8.18 -10.99 -18.86
N MET A 108 8.71 -10.02 -18.11
CA MET A 108 8.50 -8.58 -18.38
C MET A 108 9.81 -7.80 -18.30
N ILE A 109 10.00 -6.88 -19.25
CA ILE A 109 11.19 -6.04 -19.36
C ILE A 109 10.84 -4.60 -19.76
N ASN A 110 11.55 -3.64 -19.17
CA ASN A 110 11.58 -2.25 -19.60
C ASN A 110 13.04 -1.83 -19.74
N THR A 111 13.49 -1.48 -20.95
CA THR A 111 14.89 -1.14 -21.24
C THR A 111 15.17 0.35 -21.18
N SER A 112 14.16 1.17 -20.87
CA SER A 112 14.26 2.63 -20.84
C SER A 112 13.45 3.22 -19.70
N MET A 113 13.56 2.61 -18.52
CA MET A 113 12.82 3.05 -17.35
C MET A 113 13.39 4.36 -16.80
N SER A 114 12.51 5.34 -16.64
CA SER A 114 12.79 6.58 -15.91
C SER A 114 12.54 6.36 -14.42
N LEU A 115 13.50 6.74 -13.59
CA LEU A 115 13.46 6.60 -12.14
C LEU A 115 13.68 7.93 -11.47
N TYR A 116 12.80 8.22 -10.52
CA TYR A 116 12.82 9.45 -9.73
C TYR A 116 13.27 9.11 -8.31
N VAL A 117 14.48 9.50 -7.93
CA VAL A 117 15.11 9.13 -6.67
C VAL A 117 14.97 10.24 -5.65
N ILE A 118 14.32 9.97 -4.52
CA ILE A 118 14.32 10.84 -3.35
C ILE A 118 15.52 10.49 -2.49
N LEU A 119 16.24 11.52 -2.04
CA LEU A 119 17.46 11.36 -1.22
C LEU A 119 17.21 11.48 0.29
N SER A 120 16.02 11.91 0.72
CA SER A 120 15.69 12.07 2.14
C SER A 120 15.24 10.75 2.77
N GLU A 121 15.86 10.37 3.89
CA GLU A 121 15.53 9.16 4.67
C GLU A 121 14.16 9.25 5.36
N GLU A 122 13.57 10.45 5.48
CA GLU A 122 12.26 10.67 6.10
C GLU A 122 11.11 10.00 5.33
N PHE A 123 11.34 9.65 4.06
CA PHE A 123 10.41 8.96 3.17
C PHE A 123 10.41 7.44 3.30
N ASN A 124 11.21 6.88 4.20
CA ASN A 124 11.24 5.44 4.38
C ASN A 124 9.93 4.93 5.02
N ILE A 125 9.07 4.30 4.22
CA ILE A 125 7.81 3.69 4.67
C ILE A 125 7.99 2.25 5.20
N SER A 126 9.17 1.64 5.07
CA SER A 126 9.42 0.25 5.48
C SER A 126 9.01 -0.02 6.93
N SER A 127 9.29 0.93 7.84
CA SER A 127 8.97 0.82 9.27
C SER A 127 7.46 0.80 9.57
N HIS A 128 6.65 1.45 8.74
CA HIS A 128 5.19 1.51 8.92
C HIS A 128 4.46 0.37 8.20
N VAL A 129 5.12 -0.28 7.24
CA VAL A 129 4.59 -1.46 6.53
C VAL A 129 5.06 -2.76 7.21
N GLY A 130 6.28 -2.79 7.74
CA GLY A 130 6.91 -3.95 8.35
C GLY A 130 7.69 -4.84 7.37
N ILE A 131 7.98 -4.34 6.17
CA ILE A 131 8.87 -4.97 5.18
C ILE A 131 9.74 -3.90 4.50
N PRO A 132 10.91 -4.27 3.93
CA PRO A 132 11.65 -3.39 3.05
C PRO A 132 10.81 -2.93 1.85
N VAL A 133 10.62 -1.62 1.71
CA VAL A 133 10.00 -0.98 0.54
C VAL A 133 10.97 0.03 -0.04
N ASN A 134 11.33 -0.16 -1.31
CA ASN A 134 12.34 0.64 -1.98
C ASN A 134 11.75 1.78 -2.80
N GLY A 135 10.53 1.60 -3.33
CA GLY A 135 9.91 2.57 -4.21
C GLY A 135 8.41 2.39 -4.42
N VAL A 136 7.84 3.27 -5.24
CA VAL A 136 6.45 3.23 -5.72
C VAL A 136 6.42 3.19 -7.23
N ILE A 137 5.63 2.30 -7.82
CA ILE A 137 5.40 2.20 -9.26
C ILE A 137 3.92 2.44 -9.59
N GLY A 138 3.66 3.28 -10.59
CA GLY A 138 2.30 3.67 -10.96
C GLY A 138 2.05 3.65 -12.46
N TYR A 139 1.66 4.80 -13.02
CA TYR A 139 1.15 4.93 -14.38
C TYR A 139 1.90 4.14 -15.46
N HIS A 140 3.23 4.20 -15.48
CA HIS A 140 4.07 3.51 -16.47
C HIS A 140 3.94 1.98 -16.45
N PHE A 141 3.47 1.40 -15.36
CA PHE A 141 3.15 -0.03 -15.27
C PHE A 141 1.81 -0.36 -15.96
N PHE A 142 0.81 0.53 -15.84
CA PHE A 142 -0.57 0.27 -16.29
C PHE A 142 -0.89 0.75 -17.72
N LYS A 143 -0.19 1.76 -18.22
CA LYS A 143 -0.61 2.52 -19.41
C LYS A 143 -0.68 1.72 -20.72
N ASP A 144 0.12 0.66 -20.87
CA ASP A 144 0.30 -0.04 -22.15
C ASP A 144 -0.46 -1.37 -22.25
N HIS A 145 -0.85 -1.96 -21.11
CA HIS A 145 -1.39 -3.32 -21.05
C HIS A 145 -2.64 -3.40 -20.18
N PRO A 146 -3.61 -4.26 -20.51
CA PRO A 146 -4.64 -4.63 -19.57
C PRO A 146 -4.07 -5.41 -18.39
N ILE A 147 -4.36 -4.96 -17.17
CA ILE A 147 -3.84 -5.54 -15.94
C ILE A 147 -4.99 -6.05 -15.08
N ALA A 148 -5.06 -7.37 -14.89
CA ALA A 148 -5.98 -7.99 -13.95
C ALA A 148 -5.35 -8.12 -12.56
N ILE A 149 -6.11 -7.77 -11.53
CA ILE A 149 -5.68 -7.89 -10.12
C ILE A 149 -6.65 -8.81 -9.39
N ASP A 150 -6.10 -9.86 -8.79
CA ASP A 150 -6.84 -10.84 -7.99
C ASP A 150 -6.30 -10.83 -6.56
N TYR A 151 -7.02 -10.16 -5.67
CA TYR A 151 -6.69 -10.05 -4.24
C TYR A 151 -6.81 -11.38 -3.48
N ILE A 152 -7.62 -12.32 -3.99
CA ILE A 152 -7.83 -13.63 -3.34
C ILE A 152 -6.62 -14.52 -3.52
N SER A 153 -6.14 -14.60 -4.77
CA SER A 153 -4.96 -15.39 -5.13
C SER A 153 -3.64 -14.61 -5.03
N LYS A 154 -3.71 -13.32 -4.67
CA LYS A 154 -2.59 -12.37 -4.55
C LYS A 154 -1.72 -12.33 -5.82
N LYS A 155 -2.38 -12.17 -6.97
CA LYS A 155 -1.73 -12.14 -8.29
C LYS A 155 -2.16 -10.94 -9.11
N ILE A 156 -1.18 -10.30 -9.74
CA ILE A 156 -1.36 -9.36 -10.85
C ILE A 156 -1.09 -10.14 -12.13
N THR A 157 -1.96 -10.02 -13.14
CA THR A 157 -1.75 -10.60 -14.47
C THR A 157 -1.78 -9.52 -15.52
N VAL A 158 -0.66 -9.34 -16.21
CA VAL A 158 -0.51 -8.39 -17.32
C VAL A 158 -0.77 -9.15 -18.62
N TYR A 159 -1.67 -8.64 -19.46
CA TYR A 159 -2.05 -9.25 -20.73
C TYR A 159 -1.53 -8.43 -21.90
N GLU A 160 -1.18 -9.07 -23.01
CA GLU A 160 -0.72 -8.37 -24.23
C GLU A 160 -1.79 -7.45 -24.83
N SER A 161 -3.07 -7.79 -24.66
CA SER A 161 -4.20 -7.03 -25.18
C SER A 161 -5.52 -7.46 -24.53
N ILE A 162 -6.54 -6.59 -24.66
CA ILE A 162 -7.88 -6.86 -24.12
C ILE A 162 -8.57 -8.02 -24.85
N ASP A 163 -8.11 -8.33 -26.07
CA ASP A 163 -8.64 -9.42 -26.90
C ASP A 163 -8.46 -10.79 -26.25
N VAL A 164 -7.35 -11.01 -25.55
CA VAL A 164 -7.08 -12.22 -24.76
C VAL A 164 -8.10 -12.39 -23.62
N LEU A 165 -8.68 -11.29 -23.16
CA LEU A 165 -9.58 -11.22 -22.03
C LEU A 165 -11.08 -11.21 -22.42
N LYS A 166 -11.44 -11.18 -23.72
CA LYS A 166 -12.83 -11.02 -24.21
C LYS A 166 -13.87 -11.91 -23.51
N ARG A 167 -13.54 -13.17 -23.23
CA ARG A 167 -14.48 -14.09 -22.53
C ARG A 167 -14.56 -13.82 -21.03
N LYS A 168 -13.46 -13.35 -20.42
CA LYS A 168 -13.37 -13.07 -18.99
C LYS A 168 -14.12 -11.79 -18.65
N VAL A 169 -13.91 -10.71 -19.41
CA VAL A 169 -14.52 -9.39 -19.17
C VAL A 169 -16.05 -9.41 -19.26
N ARG A 170 -16.65 -10.33 -20.03
CA ARG A 170 -18.12 -10.52 -20.08
C ARG A 170 -18.77 -10.87 -18.74
N LYS A 171 -17.98 -11.30 -17.74
CA LYS A 171 -18.44 -11.63 -16.39
C LYS A 171 -18.20 -10.50 -15.38
N PHE A 172 -17.76 -9.34 -15.86
CA PHE A 172 -17.40 -8.19 -15.06
C PHE A 172 -18.33 -7.04 -15.45
N ASP A 173 -18.62 -6.20 -14.49
CA ASP A 173 -19.26 -4.91 -14.70
C ASP A 173 -18.22 -3.92 -15.23
N GLU A 174 -18.56 -3.24 -16.31
CA GLU A 174 -17.67 -2.30 -16.99
C GLU A 174 -17.95 -0.88 -16.53
N LEU A 175 -16.92 -0.19 -16.03
CA LEU A 175 -16.99 1.21 -15.65
C LEU A 175 -16.05 2.06 -16.53
N PRO A 176 -16.52 3.21 -17.05
CA PRO A 176 -15.65 4.15 -17.72
C PRO A 176 -14.72 4.82 -16.69
N ILE A 177 -13.46 4.99 -17.06
CA ILE A 177 -12.49 5.80 -16.32
C ILE A 177 -11.93 6.90 -17.23
N SER A 178 -11.32 7.93 -16.65
CA SER A 178 -10.51 8.91 -17.40
C SER A 178 -9.08 8.88 -16.89
N ILE A 179 -8.11 8.94 -17.80
CA ILE A 179 -6.71 9.13 -17.45
C ILE A 179 -6.37 10.61 -17.62
N GLU A 180 -6.10 11.30 -16.51
CA GLU A 180 -5.80 12.73 -16.50
C GLU A 180 -4.54 13.01 -15.68
N LYS A 181 -3.56 13.70 -16.29
CA LYS A 181 -2.22 13.86 -15.68
C LYS A 181 -1.64 12.52 -15.20
N ASP A 182 -1.75 11.51 -16.05
CA ASP A 182 -1.20 10.17 -15.82
C ASP A 182 -1.80 9.43 -14.61
N LYS A 183 -3.04 9.73 -14.24
CA LYS A 183 -3.74 9.10 -13.11
C LYS A 183 -5.18 8.74 -13.48
N PRO A 184 -5.72 7.60 -12.99
CA PRO A 184 -7.07 7.15 -13.33
C PRO A 184 -8.15 7.75 -12.41
N TYR A 185 -9.23 8.24 -13.00
CA TYR A 185 -10.38 8.78 -12.29
C TYR A 185 -11.66 8.08 -12.74
N LEU A 186 -12.63 8.01 -11.84
CA LEU A 186 -13.99 7.58 -12.15
C LEU A 186 -15.01 8.46 -11.45
N ASN A 187 -16.25 8.41 -11.91
CA ASN A 187 -17.38 8.99 -11.19
C ASN A 187 -18.04 7.91 -10.34
N ALA A 188 -18.27 8.23 -9.07
CA ALA A 188 -18.98 7.40 -8.11
C ALA A 188 -19.90 8.28 -7.27
N ASP A 189 -21.01 7.71 -6.76
CA ASP A 189 -21.92 8.48 -5.92
C ASP A 189 -21.58 8.29 -4.45
N VAL A 190 -21.51 9.42 -3.75
CA VAL A 190 -21.29 9.47 -2.31
C VAL A 190 -22.56 9.95 -1.65
N GLU A 191 -23.09 9.16 -0.72
CA GLU A 191 -24.26 9.52 0.08
C GLU A 191 -23.80 9.74 1.52
N MET A 192 -23.65 11.01 1.89
CA MET A 192 -23.26 11.39 3.26
C MET A 192 -24.39 11.06 4.24
N THR A 193 -25.61 11.50 3.95
CA THR A 193 -26.80 11.29 4.79
C THR A 193 -27.93 10.63 4.00
N ARG A 194 -28.65 11.39 3.16
CA ARG A 194 -29.80 10.90 2.37
C ARG A 194 -29.72 11.22 0.88
N GLU A 195 -28.84 12.15 0.49
CA GLU A 195 -28.71 12.58 -0.90
C GLU A 195 -27.46 11.98 -1.51
N LYS A 196 -27.63 11.36 -2.68
CA LYS A 196 -26.52 10.87 -3.50
C LYS A 196 -25.89 12.02 -4.27
N LYS A 197 -24.57 12.19 -4.14
CA LYS A 197 -23.80 13.20 -4.87
C LYS A 197 -22.74 12.54 -5.75
N ALA A 198 -22.87 12.74 -7.06
CA ALA A 198 -21.87 12.31 -8.03
C ALA A 198 -20.53 13.01 -7.77
N SER A 199 -19.49 12.21 -7.62
CA SER A 199 -18.16 12.65 -7.22
C SER A 199 -17.10 12.03 -8.13
N LYS A 200 -16.26 12.88 -8.73
CA LYS A 200 -15.07 12.41 -9.44
C LYS A 200 -13.98 12.05 -8.43
N LEU A 201 -13.58 10.79 -8.43
CA LEU A 201 -12.62 10.23 -7.49
C LEU A 201 -11.41 9.66 -8.24
N LEU A 202 -10.21 9.88 -7.69
CA LEU A 202 -9.01 9.15 -8.09
C LEU A 202 -9.16 7.69 -7.67
N ILE A 203 -8.83 6.75 -8.54
CA ILE A 203 -8.66 5.35 -8.16
C ILE A 203 -7.24 5.21 -7.63
N ASP A 204 -7.09 4.92 -6.35
CA ASP A 204 -5.84 5.09 -5.62
C ASP A 204 -5.43 3.81 -4.90
N LEU A 205 -4.63 2.97 -5.56
CA LEU A 205 -4.14 1.72 -4.97
C LEU A 205 -3.06 1.94 -3.89
N GLY A 206 -2.46 3.14 -3.82
CA GLY A 206 -1.55 3.56 -2.75
C GLY A 206 -2.27 4.06 -1.49
N ASN A 207 -3.59 4.26 -1.55
CA ASN A 207 -4.40 4.61 -0.40
C ASN A 207 -4.97 3.34 0.27
N SER A 208 -4.63 3.10 1.53
CA SER A 208 -5.12 1.93 2.28
C SER A 208 -6.57 2.06 2.75
N ASP A 209 -7.08 3.29 2.88
CA ASP A 209 -8.45 3.58 3.32
C ASP A 209 -9.49 3.24 2.24
N ALA A 210 -10.76 3.25 2.61
CA ALA A 210 -11.85 2.99 1.66
C ALA A 210 -12.07 4.20 0.76
N ILE A 211 -12.24 5.37 1.37
CA ILE A 211 -12.57 6.60 0.67
C ILE A 211 -11.86 7.76 1.35
N TRP A 212 -11.23 8.62 0.56
CA TRP A 212 -10.84 9.96 0.98
C TRP A 212 -11.77 10.97 0.32
N LEU A 213 -12.37 11.86 1.09
CA LEU A 213 -13.12 13.01 0.57
C LEU A 213 -12.41 14.29 0.96
N PHE A 214 -12.41 15.29 0.08
CA PHE A 214 -11.79 16.59 0.31
C PHE A 214 -12.89 17.61 0.64
N PRO A 215 -13.13 17.91 1.93
CA PRO A 215 -14.25 18.74 2.38
C PRO A 215 -14.29 20.10 1.69
N THR A 216 -13.13 20.75 1.54
CA THR A 216 -13.00 22.08 0.94
C THR A 216 -13.37 22.14 -0.54
N LEU A 217 -13.42 20.99 -1.22
CA LEU A 217 -13.79 20.90 -2.63
C LEU A 217 -15.26 20.51 -2.81
N ILE A 218 -15.99 20.19 -1.75
CA ILE A 218 -17.39 19.80 -1.80
C ILE A 218 -18.23 20.96 -1.27
N LYS A 219 -19.13 21.47 -2.11
CA LYS A 219 -20.01 22.57 -1.73
C LYS A 219 -20.94 22.14 -0.59
N ASP A 220 -21.06 23.02 0.41
CA ASP A 220 -21.91 22.83 1.59
C ASP A 220 -21.61 21.51 2.33
N PHE A 221 -20.32 21.14 2.39
CA PHE A 221 -19.90 19.91 3.06
C PHE A 221 -20.16 19.98 4.56
N VAL A 222 -20.87 18.97 5.07
CA VAL A 222 -21.12 18.80 6.50
C VAL A 222 -20.50 17.48 6.91
N TYR A 223 -19.66 17.53 7.95
CA TYR A 223 -19.11 16.32 8.54
C TYR A 223 -20.23 15.50 9.18
N ASN A 224 -20.30 14.22 8.82
CA ASN A 224 -21.12 13.28 9.54
C ASN A 224 -20.66 13.17 10.99
N ARG A 225 -21.61 12.97 11.90
CA ARG A 225 -21.34 12.71 13.31
C ARG A 225 -21.77 11.27 13.64
N PRO A 226 -21.02 10.56 14.50
CA PRO A 226 -19.75 10.97 15.12
C PRO A 226 -18.59 11.06 14.10
N ASN A 227 -17.63 11.94 14.40
CA ASN A 227 -16.34 12.02 13.72
C ASN A 227 -15.26 12.30 14.75
N ILE A 228 -14.03 11.92 14.41
CA ILE A 228 -12.84 12.13 15.23
C ILE A 228 -11.77 12.86 14.45
N ASP A 229 -10.96 13.66 15.14
CA ASP A 229 -9.68 14.12 14.64
C ASP A 229 -8.68 12.96 14.70
N ASP A 230 -7.96 12.74 13.61
CA ASP A 230 -7.08 11.58 13.48
C ASP A 230 -5.86 11.87 12.59
N PHE A 231 -4.83 11.04 12.79
CA PHE A 231 -3.73 10.93 11.84
C PHE A 231 -4.20 10.04 10.68
N LEU A 232 -4.22 10.58 9.47
CA LEU A 232 -4.76 9.87 8.30
C LEU A 232 -3.68 9.06 7.58
N GLY A 233 -2.41 9.41 7.77
CA GLY A 233 -1.27 8.74 7.16
C GLY A 233 -0.17 9.73 6.80
N ARG A 234 0.76 9.29 5.96
CA ARG A 234 1.87 10.11 5.48
C ARG A 234 1.82 10.20 3.96
N GLY A 235 1.83 11.42 3.44
CA GLY A 235 2.00 11.71 2.02
C GLY A 235 3.43 12.06 1.66
N PHE A 236 3.64 12.40 0.40
CA PHE A 236 4.96 12.74 -0.14
C PHE A 236 5.55 14.04 0.45
N ASN A 237 4.77 14.93 1.05
CA ASN A 237 5.31 16.14 1.67
C ASN A 237 5.28 16.07 3.22
N GLY A 238 4.74 15.00 3.81
CA GLY A 238 4.72 14.83 5.27
C GLY A 238 3.46 14.17 5.80
N ASP A 239 3.27 14.28 7.11
CA ASP A 239 2.12 13.75 7.84
C ASP A 239 0.81 14.44 7.40
N ILE A 240 -0.25 13.65 7.26
CA ILE A 240 -1.59 14.09 6.85
C ILE A 240 -2.53 13.93 8.03
N TYR A 241 -3.14 15.04 8.43
CA TYR A 241 -4.13 15.09 9.50
C TYR A 241 -5.50 15.44 8.93
N GLY A 242 -6.54 15.10 9.68
CA GLY A 242 -7.90 15.45 9.32
C GLY A 242 -8.90 14.72 10.18
N LYS A 243 -10.07 14.48 9.61
CA LYS A 243 -11.17 13.80 10.32
C LYS A 243 -11.45 12.41 9.73
N ARG A 244 -11.89 11.50 10.58
CA ARG A 244 -12.49 10.23 10.16
C ARG A 244 -13.94 10.14 10.60
N SER A 245 -14.78 9.56 9.73
CA SER A 245 -16.18 9.29 10.00
C SER A 245 -16.68 8.15 9.10
N ARG A 246 -17.99 7.86 9.16
CA ARG A 246 -18.68 6.94 8.25
C ARG A 246 -19.67 7.72 7.40
N ILE A 247 -19.72 7.43 6.10
CA ILE A 247 -20.78 7.95 5.22
C ILE A 247 -21.93 6.94 5.13
N HIS A 248 -23.14 7.36 4.77
CA HIS A 248 -24.29 6.45 4.72
C HIS A 248 -24.07 5.34 3.68
N ASN A 249 -23.83 5.72 2.42
CA ASN A 249 -23.55 4.77 1.35
C ASN A 249 -22.50 5.30 0.37
N PHE A 250 -21.78 4.38 -0.25
CA PHE A 250 -20.94 4.63 -1.42
C PHE A 250 -21.41 3.75 -2.57
N TYR A 251 -21.51 4.33 -3.76
CA TYR A 251 -21.96 3.63 -4.96
C TYR A 251 -20.87 3.67 -6.03
N LEU A 252 -20.43 2.50 -6.47
CA LEU A 252 -19.48 2.31 -7.54
C LEU A 252 -20.16 1.56 -8.67
N GLY A 253 -20.71 2.28 -9.65
CA GLY A 253 -21.68 1.70 -10.58
C GLY A 253 -22.89 1.16 -9.82
N ASP A 254 -23.27 -0.09 -10.09
CA ASP A 254 -24.38 -0.76 -9.42
C ASP A 254 -24.02 -1.36 -8.05
N PHE A 255 -22.75 -1.26 -7.64
CA PHE A 255 -22.31 -1.76 -6.35
C PHE A 255 -22.56 -0.75 -5.24
N LYS A 256 -23.27 -1.17 -4.20
CA LYS A 256 -23.54 -0.39 -3.00
C LYS A 256 -22.67 -0.89 -1.84
N PHE A 257 -22.00 0.04 -1.16
CA PHE A 257 -21.29 -0.19 0.09
C PHE A 257 -21.96 0.61 1.20
N GLU A 258 -22.36 -0.08 2.26
CA GLU A 258 -23.03 0.55 3.39
C GLU A 258 -22.01 0.94 4.45
N LYS A 259 -22.16 2.16 4.98
CA LYS A 259 -21.40 2.67 6.13
C LYS A 259 -19.86 2.61 5.99
N PRO A 260 -19.28 2.89 4.80
CA PRO A 260 -17.83 2.82 4.64
C PRO A 260 -17.12 3.89 5.47
N LEU A 261 -15.96 3.50 6.01
CA LEU A 261 -15.04 4.42 6.68
C LEU A 261 -14.51 5.43 5.66
N THR A 262 -14.56 6.70 6.02
CA THR A 262 -14.13 7.80 5.17
C THR A 262 -13.16 8.69 5.92
N ALA A 263 -12.00 8.93 5.31
CA ALA A 263 -11.03 9.90 5.78
C ALA A 263 -11.25 11.23 5.05
N MET A 264 -11.07 12.32 5.78
CA MET A 264 -11.36 13.68 5.34
C MET A 264 -10.18 14.57 5.72
N PRO A 265 -9.13 14.63 4.88
CA PRO A 265 -7.96 15.46 5.14
C PRO A 265 -8.33 16.93 5.35
N ASP A 266 -7.55 17.60 6.20
CA ASP A 266 -7.66 19.04 6.40
C ASP A 266 -7.23 19.83 5.16
N GLU A 267 -7.55 21.11 5.15
CA GLU A 267 -7.21 21.98 4.02
C GLU A 267 -5.69 22.06 3.81
N TYR A 268 -4.92 22.23 4.88
CA TYR A 268 -3.45 22.36 4.85
C TYR A 268 -2.76 21.18 4.14
N SER A 269 -3.29 19.98 4.30
CA SER A 269 -2.76 18.76 3.67
C SER A 269 -2.92 18.74 2.15
N ILE A 270 -3.87 19.50 1.59
CA ILE A 270 -4.22 19.47 0.17
C ILE A 270 -3.89 20.76 -0.61
N GLN A 271 -3.48 21.86 0.06
CA GLN A 271 -3.27 23.17 -0.59
C GLN A 271 -2.24 23.18 -1.73
N HIS A 272 -1.23 22.31 -1.67
CA HIS A 272 -0.11 22.29 -2.61
C HIS A 272 -0.24 21.26 -3.72
N VAL A 273 -1.40 20.61 -3.81
CA VAL A 273 -1.60 19.51 -4.76
C VAL A 273 -2.27 20.00 -6.01
N ASN A 274 -1.65 19.70 -7.14
CA ASN A 274 -2.16 20.07 -8.45
C ASN A 274 -3.32 19.15 -8.87
N LEU A 275 -4.47 19.33 -8.23
CA LEU A 275 -5.67 18.52 -8.45
C LEU A 275 -6.24 18.72 -9.86
N VAL A 276 -6.83 17.67 -10.41
CA VAL A 276 -7.61 17.77 -11.66
C VAL A 276 -8.96 18.43 -11.36
N LYS A 277 -9.55 19.05 -12.39
CA LYS A 277 -10.84 19.72 -12.27
C LYS A 277 -11.90 18.75 -11.73
N ASP A 278 -12.71 19.27 -10.81
CA ASP A 278 -13.88 18.60 -10.20
C ASP A 278 -13.56 17.35 -9.36
N ARG A 279 -12.28 17.04 -9.09
CA ARG A 279 -11.91 15.97 -8.17
C ARG A 279 -12.40 16.28 -6.76
N LYS A 280 -13.13 15.34 -6.14
CA LYS A 280 -13.65 15.45 -4.78
C LYS A 280 -12.95 14.55 -3.76
N GLY A 281 -12.07 13.65 -4.22
CA GLY A 281 -11.44 12.68 -3.34
C GLY A 281 -10.68 11.56 -4.05
N SER A 282 -10.54 10.42 -3.37
CA SER A 282 -10.07 9.15 -3.91
C SER A 282 -10.85 7.96 -3.34
N VAL A 283 -10.88 6.87 -4.10
CA VAL A 283 -11.33 5.55 -3.65
C VAL A 283 -10.11 4.64 -3.54
N GLY A 284 -9.93 4.04 -2.36
CA GLY A 284 -8.71 3.33 -2.00
C GLY A 284 -8.84 1.80 -1.97
N GLY A 285 -7.77 1.17 -1.49
CA GLY A 285 -7.55 -0.27 -1.43
C GLY A 285 -8.62 -1.04 -0.66
N GLU A 286 -9.23 -0.45 0.37
CA GLU A 286 -10.27 -1.13 1.16
C GLU A 286 -11.56 -1.35 0.35
N ILE A 287 -11.86 -0.51 -0.64
CA ILE A 287 -12.92 -0.78 -1.63
C ILE A 287 -12.38 -1.69 -2.75
N MET A 288 -11.20 -1.40 -3.28
CA MET A 288 -10.66 -2.12 -4.44
C MET A 288 -10.42 -3.61 -4.18
N ARG A 289 -9.99 -3.99 -2.97
CA ARG A 289 -9.73 -5.40 -2.59
C ARG A 289 -10.97 -6.29 -2.63
N ARG A 290 -12.17 -5.70 -2.65
CA ARG A 290 -13.47 -6.37 -2.65
C ARG A 290 -13.86 -6.91 -4.03
N PHE A 291 -13.04 -6.63 -5.03
CA PHE A 291 -13.24 -7.06 -6.40
C PHE A 291 -12.05 -7.84 -6.95
N SER A 292 -12.30 -8.65 -7.96
CA SER A 292 -11.31 -8.89 -9.02
C SER A 292 -11.38 -7.71 -9.98
N LEU A 293 -10.24 -7.07 -10.25
CA LEU A 293 -10.15 -5.87 -11.07
C LEU A 293 -9.52 -6.19 -12.43
N ILE A 294 -9.87 -5.44 -13.46
CA ILE A 294 -9.08 -5.34 -14.70
C ILE A 294 -8.99 -3.86 -15.07
N PHE A 295 -7.79 -3.29 -14.99
CA PHE A 295 -7.49 -1.96 -15.52
C PHE A 295 -7.15 -2.08 -17.02
N ASP A 296 -7.80 -1.27 -17.84
CA ASP A 296 -7.56 -1.19 -19.28
C ASP A 296 -7.44 0.29 -19.66
N TYR A 297 -6.28 0.87 -19.34
CA TYR A 297 -5.96 2.27 -19.61
C TYR A 297 -6.03 2.59 -21.12
N PRO A 298 -5.53 1.75 -22.04
CA PRO A 298 -5.65 2.01 -23.48
C PRO A 298 -7.08 2.26 -23.94
N ASN A 299 -8.06 1.58 -23.33
CA ASN A 299 -9.48 1.74 -23.67
C ASN A 299 -10.26 2.60 -22.67
N ASN A 300 -9.60 3.20 -21.67
CA ASN A 300 -10.23 3.99 -20.61
C ASN A 300 -11.34 3.23 -19.85
N LYS A 301 -11.08 1.95 -19.51
CA LYS A 301 -12.03 1.10 -18.79
C LYS A 301 -11.46 0.52 -17.50
N LEU A 302 -12.35 0.32 -16.53
CA LEU A 302 -12.14 -0.53 -15.37
C LEU A 302 -13.23 -1.60 -15.37
N TYR A 303 -12.83 -2.86 -15.26
CA TYR A 303 -13.78 -3.97 -15.10
C TYR A 303 -13.75 -4.47 -13.66
N LEU A 304 -14.93 -4.66 -13.08
CA LEU A 304 -15.12 -5.08 -11.69
C LEU A 304 -15.90 -6.38 -11.62
N LYS A 305 -15.46 -7.30 -10.78
CA LYS A 305 -16.25 -8.47 -10.40
C LYS A 305 -16.14 -8.71 -8.91
N LYS A 306 -17.26 -8.80 -8.20
CA LYS A 306 -17.28 -9.11 -6.76
C LYS A 306 -16.46 -10.37 -6.48
N ASN A 307 -15.61 -10.31 -5.45
CA ASN A 307 -14.92 -11.47 -4.91
C ASN A 307 -15.50 -11.84 -3.53
N ARG A 308 -14.91 -12.83 -2.85
CA ARG A 308 -15.41 -13.31 -1.54
C ARG A 308 -15.29 -12.28 -0.40
N ASN A 309 -14.53 -11.21 -0.58
CA ASN A 309 -14.34 -10.14 0.40
C ASN A 309 -15.34 -8.98 0.23
N PHE A 310 -16.30 -9.09 -0.70
CA PHE A 310 -17.19 -7.98 -1.04
C PHE A 310 -17.97 -7.44 0.16
N ASP A 311 -18.49 -8.35 0.99
CA ASP A 311 -19.32 -8.03 2.16
C ASP A 311 -18.53 -7.93 3.48
N ASP A 312 -17.19 -7.86 3.43
CA ASP A 312 -16.37 -7.70 4.64
C ASP A 312 -16.77 -6.42 5.39
N PRO A 313 -16.85 -6.40 6.72
CA PRO A 313 -17.12 -5.16 7.45
C PRO A 313 -15.97 -4.15 7.32
N PHE A 314 -16.29 -2.86 7.41
CA PHE A 314 -15.29 -1.78 7.47
C PHE A 314 -14.76 -1.64 8.89
N HIS A 315 -13.67 -2.35 9.18
CA HIS A 315 -13.03 -2.34 10.49
C HIS A 315 -12.24 -1.05 10.74
N PHE A 316 -12.42 -0.50 11.94
CA PHE A 316 -11.72 0.70 12.41
C PHE A 316 -10.69 0.33 13.49
N ASN A 317 -9.62 1.12 13.62
CA ASN A 317 -8.65 0.97 14.72
C ASN A 317 -9.26 1.49 16.04
N MET A 318 -9.82 0.56 16.82
CA MET A 318 -10.56 0.84 18.05
C MET A 318 -9.66 1.08 19.26
N SER A 319 -8.37 0.77 19.19
CA SER A 319 -7.44 1.05 20.31
C SER A 319 -6.99 2.51 20.34
N GLY A 320 -6.89 3.14 19.16
CA GLY A 320 -6.24 4.44 18.99
C GLY A 320 -4.70 4.37 18.99
N LEU A 321 -4.12 3.18 18.85
CA LEU A 321 -2.68 2.97 18.76
C LEU A 321 -2.21 2.85 17.32
N ASP A 322 -1.20 3.63 16.97
CA ASP A 322 -0.40 3.42 15.78
C ASP A 322 0.91 2.72 16.15
N PHE A 323 1.37 1.81 15.29
CA PHE A 323 2.57 1.00 15.53
C PHE A 323 3.57 1.21 14.41
N ARG A 324 4.85 1.14 14.75
CA ARG A 324 5.95 1.03 13.79
C ARG A 324 6.86 -0.14 14.14
N GLN A 325 7.47 -0.74 13.14
CA GLN A 325 8.60 -1.62 13.35
C GLN A 325 9.84 -0.77 13.69
N ASP A 326 10.37 -0.96 14.89
CA ASP A 326 11.47 -0.20 15.50
C ASP A 326 12.78 -1.01 15.43
N GLY A 327 13.04 -1.57 14.25
CA GLY A 327 14.23 -2.36 13.97
C GLY A 327 14.06 -3.86 14.20
N LEU A 328 15.20 -4.51 14.41
CA LEU A 328 15.37 -5.96 14.45
C LEU A 328 16.32 -6.31 15.59
N GLU A 329 15.97 -7.32 16.40
CA GLU A 329 16.77 -7.78 17.53
C GLU A 329 17.18 -9.25 17.34
N TRP A 330 18.42 -9.57 17.70
CA TRP A 330 18.88 -10.94 17.76
C TRP A 330 18.29 -11.63 18.99
N GLN A 331 17.42 -12.61 18.75
CA GLN A 331 16.86 -13.44 19.79
C GLN A 331 17.48 -14.84 19.76
N GLN A 332 17.86 -15.33 20.92
CA GLN A 332 18.39 -16.67 21.12
C GLN A 332 17.24 -17.61 21.51
N ASP A 333 16.81 -18.43 20.55
CA ASP A 333 15.81 -19.47 20.77
C ASP A 333 16.50 -20.79 21.17
N LYS A 334 15.96 -21.47 22.19
CA LYS A 334 16.37 -22.83 22.55
C LYS A 334 15.58 -23.81 21.69
N VAL A 335 16.26 -24.56 20.83
CA VAL A 335 15.64 -25.62 20.03
C VAL A 335 15.99 -26.97 20.65
N LYS A 336 14.96 -27.77 20.93
CA LYS A 336 15.13 -29.17 21.32
C LYS A 336 15.19 -30.02 20.06
N ILE A 337 16.29 -30.74 19.87
CA ILE A 337 16.40 -31.74 18.81
C ILE A 337 15.80 -33.03 19.38
N GLU A 338 14.72 -33.51 18.77
CA GLU A 338 14.25 -34.87 19.01
C GLU A 338 15.23 -35.83 18.35
N THR A 339 16.03 -36.52 19.15
CA THR A 339 16.88 -37.60 18.65
C THR A 339 15.99 -38.78 18.28
N GLN A 340 15.94 -39.12 16.99
CA GLN A 340 15.31 -40.37 16.57
C GLN A 340 16.09 -41.55 17.19
N PRO A 341 15.42 -42.53 17.82
CA PRO A 341 16.11 -43.70 18.32
C PRO A 341 16.66 -44.50 17.13
N MET A 342 17.98 -44.65 17.06
CA MET A 342 18.60 -45.60 16.15
C MET A 342 18.12 -47.00 16.52
N SER A 343 17.32 -47.60 15.64
CA SER A 343 16.95 -49.00 15.77
C SER A 343 18.18 -49.85 15.43
N GLY A 344 18.93 -50.27 16.45
CA GLY A 344 20.00 -51.24 16.25
C GLY A 344 21.03 -51.33 17.36
N THR A 345 20.86 -52.35 18.21
CA THR A 345 21.87 -53.07 19.01
C THR A 345 22.09 -52.64 20.47
N THR A 346 22.04 -53.67 21.31
CA THR A 346 22.09 -53.75 22.76
C THR A 346 23.43 -53.35 23.41
N ASN A 347 23.31 -52.83 24.64
CA ASN A 347 24.31 -52.66 25.70
C ASN A 347 25.26 -51.46 25.61
N ALA A 348 24.75 -50.28 26.01
CA ALA A 348 25.48 -49.31 26.81
C ALA A 348 24.47 -48.38 27.52
N ASN A 349 24.77 -47.97 28.76
CA ASN A 349 24.03 -46.91 29.43
C ASN A 349 24.20 -45.59 28.65
N GLU A 350 23.34 -45.35 27.67
CA GLU A 350 23.31 -44.07 26.96
C GLU A 350 22.59 -43.05 27.83
N VAL A 351 23.40 -42.16 28.41
CA VAL A 351 22.94 -40.90 28.98
C VAL A 351 22.31 -40.10 27.83
N TYR A 352 20.97 -40.01 27.81
CA TYR A 352 20.26 -39.05 26.96
C TYR A 352 20.67 -37.64 27.37
N LYS A 353 21.73 -37.11 26.75
CA LYS A 353 22.02 -35.68 26.79
C LYS A 353 21.00 -35.01 25.88
N ASP A 354 19.94 -34.45 26.47
CA ASP A 354 19.13 -33.40 25.83
C ASP A 354 20.09 -32.29 25.38
N SER A 355 20.55 -32.36 24.14
CA SER A 355 21.47 -31.38 23.56
C SER A 355 20.63 -30.22 23.01
N PHE A 356 20.45 -29.20 23.85
CA PHE A 356 19.84 -27.95 23.41
C PHE A 356 20.80 -27.24 22.46
N GLN A 357 20.34 -26.96 21.24
CA GLN A 357 21.03 -26.05 20.33
C GLN A 357 20.36 -24.68 20.38
N TYR A 358 21.17 -23.64 20.30
CA TYR A 358 20.71 -22.27 20.22
C TYR A 358 20.57 -21.86 18.77
N LYS A 359 19.37 -21.42 18.38
CA LYS A 359 19.13 -20.77 17.10
C LYS A 359 19.04 -19.28 17.36
N PHE A 360 20.01 -18.53 16.85
CA PHE A 360 19.89 -17.08 16.79
C PHE A 360 19.01 -16.73 15.60
N SER A 361 17.91 -16.03 15.86
CA SER A 361 17.02 -15.54 14.83
C SER A 361 16.83 -14.04 15.00
N LEU A 362 16.78 -13.33 13.87
CA LEU A 362 16.55 -11.90 13.86
C LEU A 362 15.03 -11.67 13.89
N LYS A 363 14.55 -10.96 14.90
CA LYS A 363 13.12 -10.80 15.20
C LYS A 363 12.73 -9.33 15.16
N PRO A 364 11.53 -8.99 14.67
CA PRO A 364 11.06 -7.60 14.65
C PRO A 364 10.83 -7.06 16.06
N MET A 365 11.21 -5.79 16.24
CA MET A 365 10.79 -5.00 17.39
C MET A 365 9.70 -4.04 16.97
N PHE A 366 8.71 -3.81 17.85
CA PHE A 366 7.62 -2.88 17.57
C PHE A 366 7.53 -1.82 18.66
N ALA A 367 7.22 -0.59 18.26
CA ALA A 367 6.99 0.52 19.16
C ALA A 367 5.70 1.26 18.78
N ILE A 368 5.12 1.95 19.77
CA ILE A 368 3.96 2.81 19.55
C ILE A 368 4.42 4.06 18.80
N ALA A 369 3.96 4.23 17.57
CA ALA A 369 4.27 5.38 16.73
C ALA A 369 3.45 6.62 17.14
N GLY A 370 2.22 6.40 17.59
CA GLY A 370 1.27 7.44 17.96
C GLY A 370 0.15 6.88 18.84
N VAL A 371 -0.44 7.76 19.65
CA VAL A 371 -1.61 7.47 20.47
C VAL A 371 -2.64 8.55 20.23
N ARG A 372 -3.78 8.19 19.65
CA ARG A 372 -4.89 9.12 19.43
C ARG A 372 -5.41 9.60 20.79
N LYS A 373 -5.56 10.90 20.94
CA LYS A 373 -6.09 11.53 22.15
C LYS A 373 -7.49 10.98 22.47
N ASP A 374 -7.80 10.82 23.76
CA ASP A 374 -9.10 10.37 24.28
C ASP A 374 -9.51 8.95 23.80
N SER A 375 -8.56 8.16 23.29
CA SER A 375 -8.78 6.76 22.89
C SER A 375 -8.62 5.79 24.08
N PRO A 376 -9.11 4.54 23.98
CA PRO A 376 -8.94 3.57 25.06
C PRO A 376 -7.50 3.35 25.49
N ALA A 377 -6.56 3.36 24.53
CA ALA A 377 -5.14 3.23 24.85
C ALA A 377 -4.53 4.49 25.49
N TYR A 378 -5.03 5.68 25.11
CA TYR A 378 -4.64 6.95 25.74
C TYR A 378 -5.07 6.98 27.21
N GLU A 379 -6.32 6.64 27.49
CA GLU A 379 -6.87 6.58 28.85
C GLU A 379 -6.17 5.52 29.72
N ALA A 380 -5.74 4.41 29.11
CA ALA A 380 -4.93 3.42 29.81
C ALA A 380 -3.51 3.91 30.14
N GLY A 381 -3.03 5.00 29.52
CA GLY A 381 -1.72 5.61 29.79
C GLY A 381 -0.57 5.09 28.92
N LEU A 382 -0.88 4.47 27.78
CA LEU A 382 0.11 4.15 26.74
C LEU A 382 0.59 5.45 26.07
N LYS A 383 1.87 5.46 25.67
CA LYS A 383 2.53 6.64 25.13
C LYS A 383 3.32 6.30 23.87
N LYS A 384 3.54 7.33 23.05
CA LYS A 384 4.49 7.26 21.94
C LYS A 384 5.86 6.76 22.43
N ASP A 385 6.52 5.96 21.59
CA ASP A 385 7.82 5.33 21.81
C ASP A 385 7.86 4.22 22.89
N ASP A 386 6.72 3.84 23.47
CA ASP A 386 6.64 2.61 24.27
C ASP A 386 6.96 1.39 23.38
N LYS A 387 7.94 0.57 23.78
CA LYS A 387 8.31 -0.65 23.08
C LYS A 387 7.35 -1.78 23.46
N VAL A 388 6.74 -2.43 22.48
CA VAL A 388 5.71 -3.44 22.73
C VAL A 388 6.36 -4.81 22.82
N ILE A 389 6.27 -5.46 23.99
CA ILE A 389 6.87 -6.79 24.24
C ILE A 389 5.86 -7.91 23.95
N SER A 390 4.61 -7.75 24.39
CA SER A 390 3.57 -8.75 24.16
C SER A 390 2.18 -8.12 24.11
N ILE A 391 1.30 -8.80 23.39
CA ILE A 391 -0.12 -8.47 23.27
C ILE A 391 -0.92 -9.74 23.56
N ASN A 392 -1.82 -9.68 24.53
CA ASN A 392 -2.66 -10.79 24.99
C ASN A 392 -1.86 -12.04 25.41
N GLY A 393 -0.65 -11.85 25.93
CA GLY A 393 0.24 -12.93 26.36
C GLY A 393 1.22 -13.42 25.30
N ASP A 394 0.93 -13.17 24.02
CA ASP A 394 1.79 -13.55 22.90
C ASP A 394 2.87 -12.51 22.65
N LYS A 395 4.12 -12.95 22.44
CA LYS A 395 5.24 -12.05 22.17
C LYS A 395 5.06 -11.38 20.81
N THR A 396 5.26 -10.07 20.76
CA THR A 396 5.21 -9.32 19.50
C THR A 396 6.37 -9.67 18.57
N SER A 397 7.49 -10.16 19.10
CA SER A 397 8.62 -10.67 18.30
C SER A 397 8.25 -11.81 17.36
N ASP A 398 7.14 -12.51 17.64
CA ASP A 398 6.63 -13.60 16.81
C ASP A 398 5.45 -13.17 15.92
N MET A 399 5.14 -11.87 15.88
CA MET A 399 4.05 -11.29 15.10
C MET A 399 4.56 -10.45 13.93
N THR A 400 3.72 -10.28 12.91
CA THR A 400 3.88 -9.23 11.90
C THR A 400 3.19 -7.94 12.35
N LEU A 401 3.59 -6.80 11.79
CA LEU A 401 2.90 -5.52 12.04
C LEU A 401 1.41 -5.60 11.66
N GLU A 402 1.12 -6.23 10.51
CA GLU A 402 -0.25 -6.51 10.07
C GLU A 402 -1.06 -7.25 11.15
N LYS A 403 -0.45 -8.27 11.78
CA LYS A 403 -1.14 -9.04 12.82
C LYS A 403 -1.47 -8.19 14.04
N ILE A 404 -0.56 -7.30 14.44
CA ILE A 404 -0.79 -6.36 15.55
C ILE A 404 -1.96 -5.44 15.22
N LEU A 405 -2.00 -4.88 14.01
CA LEU A 405 -3.08 -4.00 13.56
C LEU A 405 -4.43 -4.73 13.47
N GLU A 406 -4.47 -5.99 13.03
CA GLU A 406 -5.69 -6.81 13.04
C GLU A 406 -6.26 -6.98 14.46
N ILE A 407 -5.40 -7.15 15.48
CA ILE A 407 -5.84 -7.28 16.86
C ILE A 407 -6.58 -6.01 17.31
N MET A 408 -6.06 -4.83 16.96
CA MET A 408 -6.65 -3.53 17.31
C MET A 408 -7.95 -3.22 16.53
N LYS A 409 -8.19 -3.93 15.43
CA LYS A 409 -9.37 -3.83 14.57
C LYS A 409 -10.42 -4.91 14.83
N SER A 410 -10.21 -5.72 15.88
CA SER A 410 -11.10 -6.84 16.20
C SER A 410 -12.43 -6.37 16.83
N SER A 411 -13.16 -7.26 17.49
CA SER A 411 -14.50 -6.95 17.99
C SER A 411 -14.48 -5.88 19.08
N GLU A 412 -15.44 -4.96 19.00
CA GLU A 412 -15.73 -3.97 20.05
C GLU A 412 -15.95 -4.65 21.42
N GLY A 413 -15.49 -4.01 22.49
CA GLY A 413 -15.52 -4.52 23.86
C GLY A 413 -14.44 -5.56 24.17
N ARG A 414 -13.68 -6.05 23.18
CA ARG A 414 -12.57 -6.97 23.43
C ARG A 414 -11.50 -6.29 24.30
N THR A 415 -11.14 -6.94 25.39
CA THR A 415 -10.01 -6.49 26.21
C THR A 415 -8.68 -6.82 25.53
N ILE A 416 -7.81 -5.82 25.43
CA ILE A 416 -6.41 -5.96 25.07
C ILE A 416 -5.55 -5.80 26.33
N THR A 417 -4.65 -6.75 26.54
CA THR A 417 -3.59 -6.66 27.57
C THR A 417 -2.25 -6.50 26.87
N MET A 418 -1.51 -5.43 27.16
CA MET A 418 -0.20 -5.18 26.57
C MET A 418 0.88 -5.13 27.65
N ILE A 419 2.00 -5.78 27.41
CA ILE A 419 3.23 -5.56 28.17
C ILE A 419 4.14 -4.72 27.29
N ILE A 420 4.54 -3.56 27.81
CA ILE A 420 5.45 -2.64 27.13
C ILE A 420 6.70 -2.43 27.97
N GLN A 421 7.76 -1.96 27.32
CA GLN A 421 8.94 -1.42 27.95
C GLN A 421 8.99 0.08 27.69
N ARG A 422 8.97 0.85 28.79
CA ARG A 422 9.16 2.29 28.79
C ARG A 422 10.47 2.56 29.51
N GLN A 423 11.46 3.07 28.78
CA GLN A 423 12.84 3.18 29.27
C GLN A 423 13.35 1.79 29.71
N GLU A 424 13.65 1.61 31.00
CA GLU A 424 14.12 0.32 31.56
C GLU A 424 13.01 -0.46 32.30
N GLU A 425 11.82 0.14 32.45
CA GLU A 425 10.72 -0.46 33.20
C GLU A 425 9.77 -1.23 32.29
N LYS A 426 9.34 -2.41 32.76
CA LYS A 426 8.26 -3.19 32.15
C LYS A 426 6.94 -2.83 32.79
N LEU A 427 6.00 -2.37 31.98
CA LEU A 427 4.68 -1.94 32.43
C LEU A 427 3.60 -2.80 31.75
N THR A 428 2.52 -3.09 32.47
CA THR A 428 1.37 -3.82 31.93
C THR A 428 0.16 -2.90 31.87
N PHE A 429 -0.46 -2.82 30.70
CA PHE A 429 -1.65 -2.02 30.45
C PHE A 429 -2.80 -2.90 29.98
N ARG A 430 -4.02 -2.50 30.33
CA ARG A 430 -5.24 -3.20 29.94
C ARG A 430 -6.31 -2.18 29.56
N PHE A 431 -6.92 -2.35 28.39
CA PHE A 431 -8.00 -1.50 27.89
C PHE A 431 -8.98 -2.32 27.03
N ASN A 432 -10.17 -1.79 26.82
CA ASN A 432 -11.16 -2.40 25.93
C ASN A 432 -11.19 -1.65 24.60
N LEU A 433 -11.35 -2.38 23.50
CA LEU A 433 -11.57 -1.76 22.19
C LEU A 433 -12.94 -1.09 22.15
N GLU A 434 -12.99 0.14 21.63
CA GLU A 434 -14.21 0.94 21.49
C GLU A 434 -14.22 1.59 20.09
N ASP A 435 -15.33 1.50 19.35
CA ASP A 435 -15.47 2.25 18.10
C ASP A 435 -15.72 3.71 18.46
N PRO A 436 -14.81 4.67 18.13
CA PRO A 436 -15.05 6.07 18.43
C PRO A 436 -15.98 6.74 17.42
N ILE A 437 -16.36 6.04 16.35
CA ILE A 437 -17.26 6.51 15.31
C ILE A 437 -18.39 5.49 15.07
N PRO A 438 -19.16 5.12 16.11
CA PRO A 438 -20.28 4.21 15.97
C PRO A 438 -21.29 4.84 15.02
N TYR A 439 -21.77 4.09 14.04
CA TYR A 439 -22.72 4.64 13.09
C TYR A 439 -24.02 5.03 13.80
N GLN A 440 -24.46 6.28 13.60
CA GLN A 440 -25.75 6.79 14.06
C GLN A 440 -26.66 7.00 12.84
N GLU A 441 -27.93 6.58 12.93
CA GLU A 441 -28.91 6.70 11.84
C GLU A 441 -29.31 8.12 11.48
#